data_AF-A0A8S0WT51-F1
#
_entry.id   AF-A0A8S0WT51-F1
#
_cell.length_a   1.000
_cell.length_b   1.000
_cell.length_c   1.000
_cell.angle_alpha   90.00
_cell.angle_beta   90.00
_cell.angle_gamma   90.00
#
_symmetry.space_group_name_H-M   'P 1'
#
loop_
_entity.id
_entity.type
_entity.pdbx_description
1 polymer ?
#
loop_
_entity_poly.entity_id
_entity_poly.type
_entity_poly.pdbx_seq_one_letter_code
_entity_poly.pdbx_strand_id
1 'polypeptide(L)'
;MANSEKSFGASTNRRSGLSLEPLELFSSGCIILAGDAAHAMTPHQGSGAGQAVEDACVLAVLLCYKLCNKSNLSLIGKVYDQIRRPVANQVLAASCISGKLCGLVAPGFEDVEEGNAHVSFEKLTKLIDDFGKGMEWVWKESAEDDKRRAIEMLESLGTG
;
A
#
# COMPACT_ATOMS: atom_id res chain seq x y z
N MET A 1 -44.02 14.84 28.27
CA MET A 1 -42.54 14.82 28.25
C MET A 1 -42.10 13.37 28.23
N ALA A 2 -41.66 12.88 27.07
CA ALA A 2 -41.01 11.59 26.91
C ALA A 2 -39.94 11.79 25.83
N ASN A 3 -38.67 11.64 26.22
CA ASN A 3 -37.50 11.80 25.36
C ASN A 3 -37.43 10.64 24.38
N SER A 4 -37.51 10.93 23.08
CA SER A 4 -37.13 10.02 22.01
C SER A 4 -35.63 10.18 21.74
N GLU A 5 -34.79 9.40 22.42
CA GLU A 5 -33.40 9.25 22.01
C GLU A 5 -33.36 8.45 20.70
N LYS A 6 -33.15 9.18 19.60
CA LYS A 6 -32.75 8.57 18.33
C LYS A 6 -31.37 7.96 18.55
N SER A 7 -31.28 6.64 18.57
CA SER A 7 -30.02 5.93 18.46
C SER A 7 -29.41 6.25 17.08
N PHE A 8 -28.43 7.14 17.08
CA PHE A 8 -27.64 7.45 15.91
C PHE A 8 -26.69 6.26 15.69
N GLY A 9 -27.12 5.30 14.87
CA GLY A 9 -26.28 4.23 14.36
C GLY A 9 -25.22 4.81 13.44
N ALA A 10 -24.18 5.41 14.01
CA ALA A 10 -22.95 5.68 13.29
C ALA A 10 -22.26 4.32 13.10
N SER A 11 -22.31 3.81 11.88
CA SER A 11 -21.35 2.81 11.40
C SER A 11 -19.96 3.45 11.46
N THR A 12 -19.32 3.42 12.63
CA THR A 12 -17.94 3.85 12.78
C THR A 12 -17.10 2.77 12.14
N ASN A 13 -16.71 3.02 10.89
CA ASN A 13 -15.67 2.27 10.20
C ASN A 13 -14.40 2.41 11.08
N ARG A 14 -14.16 1.45 11.99
CA ARG A 14 -12.99 1.43 12.88
C ARG A 14 -11.76 1.13 12.03
N ARG A 15 -11.25 2.16 11.35
CA ARG A 15 -9.93 2.13 10.72
C ARG A 15 -8.92 2.24 11.86
N SER A 16 -8.03 1.26 11.97
CA SER A 16 -6.84 1.40 12.81
C SER A 16 -6.13 2.69 12.40
N GLY A 17 -5.86 3.62 13.33
CA GLY A 17 -5.15 4.87 13.06
C GLY A 17 -3.67 4.71 12.69
N LEU A 18 -3.32 3.57 12.08
CA LEU A 18 -1.99 3.06 11.78
C LEU A 18 -1.71 3.00 10.27
N SER A 19 -2.68 3.33 9.40
CA SER A 19 -2.51 3.31 7.93
C SER A 19 -3.11 4.55 7.27
N LEU A 20 -2.51 4.98 6.16
CA LEU A 20 -3.03 6.04 5.29
C LEU A 20 -4.15 5.51 4.38
N GLU A 21 -4.94 6.44 3.84
CA GLU A 21 -5.68 6.16 2.61
C GLU A 21 -4.70 6.26 1.42
N PRO A 22 -4.84 5.44 0.37
CA PRO A 22 -3.98 5.49 -0.81
C PRO A 22 -3.93 6.91 -1.39
N LEU A 23 -2.73 7.48 -1.48
CA LEU A 23 -2.56 8.82 -2.07
C LEU A 23 -2.67 8.73 -3.59
N GLU A 24 -3.23 9.77 -4.20
CA GLU A 24 -3.34 9.90 -5.65
C GLU A 24 -2.02 10.36 -6.30
N LEU A 25 -1.14 11.00 -5.53
CA LEU A 25 0.14 11.54 -5.97
C LEU A 25 1.20 11.39 -4.86
N PHE A 26 2.38 10.90 -5.23
CA PHE A 26 3.59 10.86 -4.40
C PHE A 26 4.57 12.00 -4.73
N SER A 27 4.32 12.76 -5.80
CA SER A 27 5.16 13.91 -6.15
C SER A 27 4.37 15.10 -6.67
N SER A 28 4.89 16.29 -6.41
CA SER A 28 4.37 17.55 -6.93
C SER A 28 5.48 18.59 -7.04
N GLY A 29 5.71 19.12 -8.25
CA GLY A 29 6.85 20.00 -8.50
C GLY A 29 8.17 19.29 -8.19
N CYS A 30 8.95 19.85 -7.26
CA CYS A 30 10.22 19.28 -6.79
C CYS A 30 10.11 18.60 -5.42
N ILE A 31 8.89 18.29 -4.96
CA ILE A 31 8.62 17.64 -3.68
C ILE A 31 8.19 16.19 -3.95
N ILE A 32 8.77 15.26 -3.19
CA ILE A 32 8.50 13.83 -3.26
C ILE A 32 8.20 13.31 -1.86
N LEU A 33 7.17 12.48 -1.74
CA LEU A 33 6.86 11.68 -0.56
C LEU A 33 7.34 10.24 -0.79
N ALA A 34 7.95 9.62 0.22
CA ALA A 34 8.41 8.23 0.18
C ALA A 34 8.28 7.58 1.56
N GLY A 35 8.30 6.25 1.62
CA GLY A 35 8.10 5.50 2.85
C GLY A 35 6.75 5.77 3.51
N ASP A 36 6.70 5.73 4.84
CA ASP A 36 5.46 5.94 5.61
C ASP A 36 4.77 7.28 5.32
N ALA A 37 5.50 8.32 4.90
CA ALA A 37 4.90 9.60 4.50
C ALA A 37 4.03 9.49 3.24
N ALA A 38 4.29 8.50 2.38
CA ALA A 38 3.53 8.24 1.16
C ALA A 38 2.55 7.07 1.33
N HIS A 39 2.91 6.05 2.10
CA HIS A 39 2.20 4.77 2.11
C HIS A 39 2.24 4.02 3.45
N ALA A 40 2.21 4.73 4.59
CA ALA A 40 2.09 4.04 5.88
C ALA A 40 0.91 3.06 5.87
N MET A 41 1.19 1.85 6.31
CA MET A 41 0.30 0.69 6.18
C MET A 41 0.27 -0.10 7.47
N THR A 42 -0.75 -0.94 7.63
CA THR A 42 -0.81 -1.84 8.78
C THR A 42 0.29 -2.92 8.68
N PRO A 43 0.80 -3.45 9.80
CA PRO A 43 2.01 -4.29 9.79
C PRO A 43 1.79 -5.73 9.31
N HIS A 44 0.58 -6.09 8.86
CA HIS A 44 0.16 -7.49 8.69
C HIS A 44 0.81 -8.23 7.52
N GLN A 45 1.46 -7.52 6.60
CA GLN A 45 2.35 -8.12 5.59
C GLN A 45 3.84 -7.96 5.92
N GLY A 46 4.19 -7.17 6.93
CA GLY A 46 5.59 -6.90 7.30
C GLY A 46 6.37 -6.10 6.26
N SER A 47 5.69 -5.42 5.33
CA SER A 47 6.31 -4.90 4.11
C SER A 47 6.61 -3.40 4.09
N GLY A 48 6.16 -2.63 5.09
CA GLY A 48 6.32 -1.16 5.09
C GLY A 48 7.79 -0.71 4.98
N ALA A 49 8.68 -1.30 5.77
CA ALA A 49 10.11 -0.99 5.71
C ALA A 49 10.74 -1.39 4.37
N GLY A 50 10.36 -2.55 3.82
CA GLY A 50 10.81 -3.00 2.50
C GLY A 50 10.40 -2.03 1.40
N GLN A 51 9.13 -1.59 1.40
CA GLN A 51 8.61 -0.60 0.45
C GLN A 51 9.35 0.74 0.54
N ALA A 52 9.70 1.19 1.75
CA ALA A 52 10.51 2.40 1.94
C ALA A 52 11.95 2.24 1.39
N VAL A 53 12.55 1.06 1.53
CA VAL A 53 13.87 0.76 0.93
C VAL A 53 13.79 0.73 -0.59
N GLU A 54 12.75 0.11 -1.16
CA GLU A 54 12.51 0.11 -2.61
C GLU A 54 12.36 1.53 -3.17
N ASP A 55 11.63 2.41 -2.47
CA ASP A 55 11.52 3.82 -2.84
C ASP A 55 12.88 4.50 -2.89
N ALA A 56 13.70 4.31 -1.84
CA ALA A 56 15.04 4.89 -1.76
C ALA A 56 15.93 4.39 -2.91
N CYS A 57 15.86 3.10 -3.26
CA CYS A 57 16.58 2.52 -4.39
C CYS A 57 16.19 3.17 -5.71
N VAL A 58 14.90 3.29 -6.00
CA VAL A 58 14.41 3.91 -7.25
C VAL A 58 14.76 5.40 -7.30
N LEU A 59 14.57 6.14 -6.21
CA LEU A 59 14.93 7.56 -6.14
C LEU A 59 16.43 7.78 -6.32
N ALA A 60 17.27 6.98 -5.67
CA ALA A 60 18.73 7.08 -5.81
C ALA A 60 19.16 6.92 -7.26
N VAL A 61 18.59 5.95 -7.98
CA VAL A 61 18.91 5.72 -9.39
C VAL A 61 18.45 6.88 -10.26
N LEU A 62 17.21 7.35 -10.07
CA LEU A 62 16.67 8.47 -10.84
C LEU A 62 17.48 9.76 -10.62
N LEU A 63 17.85 10.06 -9.37
CA LEU A 63 18.59 11.27 -9.00
C LEU A 63 20.05 11.23 -9.47
N CYS A 64 20.67 10.06 -9.51
CA CYS A 64 22.04 9.86 -9.99
C CYS A 64 22.12 9.60 -11.51
N TYR A 65 20.99 9.48 -12.19
CA TYR A 65 20.99 9.18 -13.63
C TYR A 65 21.56 10.36 -14.44
N LYS A 66 22.31 10.07 -15.50
CA LYS A 66 23.06 11.07 -16.31
C LYS A 66 22.22 12.24 -16.85
N LEU A 67 20.91 12.03 -17.03
CA LEU A 67 19.99 13.07 -17.51
C LEU A 67 19.51 14.00 -16.40
N CYS A 68 19.64 13.63 -15.12
CA CYS A 68 19.12 14.40 -13.98
C CYS A 68 19.88 15.72 -13.78
N ASN A 69 19.14 16.83 -13.73
CA ASN A 69 19.66 18.15 -13.39
C ASN A 69 18.56 19.02 -12.76
N LYS A 70 18.92 20.19 -12.25
CA LYS A 70 17.96 21.07 -11.53
C LYS A 70 16.72 21.43 -12.35
N SER A 71 16.83 21.49 -13.69
CA SER A 71 15.72 21.88 -14.56
C SER A 71 14.70 20.76 -14.78
N ASN A 72 15.04 19.49 -14.50
CA ASN A 72 14.15 18.34 -14.73
C ASN A 72 13.81 17.54 -13.47
N LEU A 73 14.06 18.08 -12.27
CA LEU A 73 13.65 17.44 -11.01
C LEU A 73 12.15 17.14 -10.95
N SER A 74 11.32 18.00 -11.54
CA SER A 74 9.89 17.74 -11.63
C SER A 74 9.55 16.52 -12.50
N LEU A 75 10.35 16.25 -13.53
CA LEU A 75 10.21 15.05 -14.35
C LEU A 75 10.63 13.80 -13.55
N ILE A 76 11.72 13.88 -12.80
CA ILE A 76 12.17 12.80 -11.91
C ILE A 76 11.06 12.41 -10.92
N GLY A 77 10.44 13.39 -10.27
CA GLY A 77 9.32 13.15 -9.36
C GLY A 77 8.14 12.45 -10.04
N LYS A 78 7.81 12.82 -11.29
CA LYS A 78 6.73 12.17 -12.06
C LYS A 78 7.05 10.72 -12.41
N VAL A 79 8.28 10.42 -12.81
CA VAL A 79 8.69 9.04 -13.09
C VAL A 79 8.64 8.21 -11.81
N TYR A 80 9.15 8.73 -10.69
CA TYR A 80 9.04 8.05 -9.40
C TYR A 80 7.58 7.77 -9.02
N ASP A 81 6.69 8.76 -9.11
CA ASP A 81 5.26 8.59 -8.84
C ASP A 81 4.64 7.47 -9.69
N GLN A 82 4.88 7.49 -11.00
CA GLN A 82 4.29 6.50 -11.91
C GLN A 82 4.76 5.08 -11.64
N ILE A 83 6.00 4.90 -11.18
CA ILE A 83 6.55 3.57 -10.90
C ILE A 83 6.15 3.08 -9.51
N ARG A 84 6.31 3.91 -8.47
CA ARG A 84 6.22 3.46 -7.08
C ARG A 84 4.84 3.60 -6.46
N ARG A 85 4.04 4.59 -6.85
CA ARG A 85 2.70 4.79 -6.27
C ARG A 85 1.77 3.60 -6.48
N PRO A 86 1.64 2.99 -7.68
CA PRO A 86 0.74 1.85 -7.87
C PRO A 86 1.12 0.66 -6.99
N VAL A 87 2.42 0.34 -6.94
CA VAL A 87 2.98 -0.77 -6.15
C VAL A 87 2.73 -0.55 -4.66
N ALA A 88 3.15 0.60 -4.13
CA ALA A 88 3.02 0.90 -2.71
C ALA A 88 1.55 0.95 -2.25
N ASN A 89 0.65 1.53 -3.06
CA ASN A 89 -0.78 1.57 -2.75
C ASN A 89 -1.41 0.16 -2.77
N GLN A 90 -0.96 -0.73 -3.66
CA GLN A 90 -1.40 -2.11 -3.68
C GLN A 90 -0.97 -2.85 -2.41
N VAL A 91 0.28 -2.70 -1.98
CA VAL A 91 0.80 -3.33 -0.74
C VAL A 91 0.09 -2.77 0.49
N LEU A 92 -0.18 -1.46 0.54
CA LEU A 92 -0.96 -0.83 1.61
C LEU A 92 -2.35 -1.45 1.70
N ALA A 93 -3.07 -1.53 0.58
CA ALA A 93 -4.42 -2.09 0.54
C ALA A 93 -4.43 -3.57 0.95
N ALA A 94 -3.47 -4.35 0.43
CA ALA A 94 -3.33 -5.76 0.76
C ALA A 94 -3.01 -5.96 2.26
N SER A 95 -2.15 -5.12 2.83
CA SER A 95 -1.86 -5.12 4.27
C SER A 95 -3.09 -4.86 5.12
N CYS A 96 -3.95 -3.92 4.72
CA CYS A 96 -5.21 -3.66 5.41
C CYS A 96 -6.17 -4.86 5.34
N ILE A 97 -6.23 -5.56 4.20
CA ILE A 97 -7.02 -6.79 4.05
C ILE A 97 -6.47 -7.90 4.95
N SER A 98 -5.14 -8.11 4.94
CA SER A 98 -4.46 -9.06 5.82
C SER A 98 -4.78 -8.80 7.29
N GLY A 99 -4.83 -7.54 7.74
CA GLY A 99 -5.23 -7.21 9.10
C GLY A 99 -6.67 -7.59 9.45
N LYS A 100 -7.61 -7.39 8.51
CA LYS A 100 -9.00 -7.84 8.70
C LYS A 100 -9.11 -9.37 8.75
N LEU A 101 -8.34 -10.07 7.93
CA LEU A 101 -8.27 -11.53 7.93
C LEU A 101 -7.69 -12.05 9.26
N CYS A 102 -6.55 -11.52 9.72
CA CYS A 102 -5.95 -11.89 11.01
C CYS A 102 -6.88 -11.62 12.20
N GLY A 103 -7.65 -10.53 12.13
CA GLY A 103 -8.62 -10.18 13.17
C GLY A 103 -9.96 -10.91 13.07
N LEU A 104 -10.17 -11.78 12.07
CA LEU A 104 -11.46 -12.43 11.79
C LEU A 104 -12.63 -11.43 11.64
N VAL A 105 -12.35 -10.24 11.10
CA VAL A 105 -13.34 -9.18 10.83
C VAL A 105 -13.44 -8.87 9.33
N ALA A 106 -12.92 -9.77 8.49
CA ALA A 106 -13.12 -9.73 7.05
C ALA A 106 -14.54 -10.21 6.69
N PRO A 107 -15.07 -9.83 5.51
CA PRO A 107 -16.36 -10.33 5.05
C PRO A 107 -16.43 -11.86 5.06
N GLY A 108 -17.51 -12.43 5.60
CA GLY A 108 -17.70 -13.87 5.79
C GLY A 108 -17.36 -14.42 7.19
N PHE A 109 -16.90 -13.55 8.09
CA PHE A 109 -16.61 -13.86 9.50
C PHE A 109 -17.53 -13.10 10.47
N GLU A 110 -18.64 -12.54 10.00
CA GLU A 110 -19.58 -11.75 10.82
C GLU A 110 -20.22 -12.57 11.96
N ASP A 111 -20.27 -13.89 11.81
CA ASP A 111 -20.78 -14.86 12.80
C ASP A 111 -19.70 -15.36 13.78
N VAL A 112 -18.47 -14.86 13.67
CA VAL A 112 -17.35 -15.27 14.52
C VAL A 112 -17.16 -14.25 15.65
N GLU A 113 -17.44 -14.69 16.87
CA GLU A 113 -17.26 -13.91 18.08
C GLU A 113 -16.10 -14.46 18.93
N GLU A 114 -15.48 -13.58 19.72
CA GLU A 114 -14.45 -13.99 20.68
C GLU A 114 -15.02 -15.01 21.68
N GLY A 115 -14.32 -16.14 21.85
CA GLY A 115 -14.81 -17.26 22.68
C GLY A 115 -15.73 -18.24 21.96
N ASN A 116 -16.03 -18.03 20.66
CA ASN A 116 -16.74 -19.02 19.86
C ASN A 116 -15.89 -20.32 19.74
N ALA A 117 -16.45 -21.45 20.21
CA ALA A 117 -15.77 -22.74 20.24
C ALA A 117 -15.64 -23.40 18.86
N HIS A 118 -16.42 -22.97 17.86
CA HIS A 118 -16.53 -23.66 16.59
C HIS A 118 -16.54 -22.69 15.39
N VAL A 119 -15.34 -22.43 14.85
CA VAL A 119 -15.19 -21.92 13.46
C VAL A 119 -14.96 -23.13 12.56
N SER A 120 -15.68 -23.21 11.43
CA SER A 120 -15.55 -24.35 10.53
C SER A 120 -14.16 -24.41 9.90
N PHE A 121 -13.65 -25.63 9.70
CA PHE A 121 -12.34 -25.84 9.06
C PHE A 121 -12.29 -25.24 7.66
N GLU A 122 -13.38 -25.35 6.89
CA GLU A 122 -13.51 -24.74 5.56
C GLU A 122 -13.30 -23.23 5.56
N LYS A 123 -13.90 -22.51 6.54
CA LYS A 123 -13.70 -21.05 6.69
C LYS A 123 -12.23 -20.72 6.98
N LEU A 124 -11.58 -21.51 7.84
CA LEU A 124 -10.16 -21.32 8.17
C LEU A 124 -9.25 -21.60 6.98
N THR A 125 -9.51 -22.65 6.20
CA THR A 125 -8.77 -22.94 4.97
C THR A 125 -8.90 -21.80 3.97
N LYS A 126 -10.11 -21.32 3.73
CA LYS A 126 -10.35 -20.17 2.85
C LYS A 126 -9.60 -18.91 3.31
N LEU A 127 -9.57 -18.66 4.63
CA LEU A 127 -8.83 -17.53 5.19
C LEU A 127 -7.34 -17.63 4.88
N ILE A 128 -6.74 -18.81 5.10
CA ILE A 128 -5.32 -19.04 4.83
C ILE A 128 -5.03 -18.86 3.33
N ASP A 129 -5.90 -19.36 2.46
CA ASP A 129 -5.77 -19.22 1.01
C ASP A 129 -5.84 -17.75 0.57
N ASP A 130 -6.79 -16.99 1.09
CA ASP A 130 -6.95 -15.57 0.75
C ASP A 130 -5.79 -14.72 1.30
N PHE A 131 -5.28 -15.06 2.49
CA PHE A 131 -4.07 -14.45 3.03
C PHE A 131 -2.85 -14.75 2.14
N GLY A 132 -2.69 -16.01 1.72
CA GLY A 132 -1.61 -16.45 0.83
C GLY A 132 -1.63 -15.73 -0.52
N LYS A 133 -2.81 -15.59 -1.15
CA LYS A 133 -2.98 -14.81 -2.38
C LYS A 133 -2.59 -13.34 -2.18
N GLY A 134 -2.94 -12.77 -1.03
CA GLY A 134 -2.57 -11.40 -0.68
C GLY A 134 -1.06 -11.16 -0.56
N MET A 135 -0.27 -12.22 -0.39
CA MET A 135 1.20 -12.19 -0.32
C MET A 135 1.88 -12.51 -1.67
N GLU A 136 1.13 -12.83 -2.73
CA GLU A 136 1.72 -13.24 -4.01
C GLU A 136 2.60 -12.16 -4.66
N TRP A 137 2.31 -10.87 -4.39
CA TRP A 137 3.06 -9.75 -4.96
C TRP A 137 4.54 -9.78 -4.57
N VAL A 138 4.87 -10.28 -3.36
CA VAL A 138 6.24 -10.37 -2.83
C VAL A 138 7.17 -11.15 -3.77
N TRP A 139 6.62 -12.10 -4.51
CA TRP A 139 7.37 -12.99 -5.40
C TRP A 139 7.32 -12.55 -6.88
N LYS A 140 6.47 -11.58 -7.21
CA LYS A 140 6.20 -11.17 -8.60
C LYS A 140 6.85 -9.85 -8.98
N GLU A 141 7.04 -8.97 -8.00
CA GLU A 141 7.52 -7.61 -8.22
C GLU A 141 8.84 -7.42 -7.47
N SER A 142 9.82 -6.81 -8.13
CA SER A 142 11.14 -6.57 -7.55
C SER A 142 11.56 -5.11 -7.72
N ALA A 143 12.32 -4.61 -6.74
CA ALA A 143 12.95 -3.29 -6.81
C ALA A 143 13.80 -3.09 -8.07
N GLU A 144 14.39 -4.18 -8.57
CA GLU A 144 15.22 -4.20 -9.77
C GLU A 144 14.39 -3.97 -11.04
N ASP A 145 13.19 -4.55 -11.10
CA ASP A 145 12.26 -4.31 -12.21
C ASP A 145 11.75 -2.86 -12.19
N ASP A 146 11.44 -2.33 -11.01
CA ASP A 146 11.01 -0.93 -10.85
C ASP A 146 12.11 0.03 -11.31
N LYS A 147 13.35 -0.22 -10.88
CA LYS A 147 14.53 0.54 -11.31
C LYS A 147 14.67 0.53 -12.84
N ARG A 148 14.55 -0.64 -13.46
CA ARG A 148 14.65 -0.79 -14.91
C ARG A 148 13.56 0.02 -15.63
N ARG A 149 12.30 -0.13 -15.21
CA ARG A 149 11.17 0.64 -15.78
C ARG A 149 11.36 2.15 -15.61
N ALA A 150 11.89 2.59 -14.46
CA ALA A 150 12.17 3.99 -14.19
C ALA A 150 13.24 4.58 -15.13
N ILE A 151 14.31 3.83 -15.41
CA ILE A 151 15.33 4.24 -16.39
C ILE A 151 14.77 4.26 -17.81
N GLU A 152 14.07 3.21 -18.23
CA GLU A 152 13.46 3.12 -19.56
C GLU A 152 12.50 4.31 -19.80
N MET A 153 11.71 4.65 -18.79
CA MET A 153 10.81 5.81 -18.85
C MET A 153 11.58 7.13 -18.96
N LEU A 154 12.65 7.33 -18.19
CA LEU A 154 13.49 8.52 -18.32
C LEU A 154 14.14 8.65 -19.70
N GLU A 155 14.67 7.57 -20.23
CA GLU A 155 15.33 7.54 -21.54
C GLU A 155 14.34 7.91 -22.65
N SER A 156 13.11 7.37 -22.61
CA SER A 156 12.06 7.68 -23.58
C SER A 156 11.65 9.16 -23.60
N LEU A 157 11.79 9.85 -22.47
CA LEU A 157 11.46 11.27 -22.32
C LEU A 157 12.61 12.19 -22.73
N GLY A 158 13.85 11.69 -22.78
CA GLY A 158 15.04 12.44 -23.19
C GLY A 158 15.34 12.38 -24.69
N THR A 159 14.63 11.52 -25.44
CA THR A 159 14.76 11.36 -26.90
C THR A 159 13.78 12.20 -27.72
N GLY A 160 13.04 13.11 -27.08
CA GLY A 160 12.05 14.00 -27.71
C GLY A 160 12.50 15.43 -27.89
#